data_AF-A0A7C6X517-F1
#
_entry.id   AF-A0A7C6X517-F1
#
_cell.length_a   1.000
_cell.length_b   1.000
_cell.length_c   1.000
_cell.angle_alpha   90.00
_cell.angle_beta   90.00
_cell.angle_gamma   90.00
#
_symmetry.space_group_name_H-M   'P 1'
#
loop_
_entity.id
_entity.type
_entity.pdbx_description
1 polymer ?
#
loop_
_entity_poly.entity_id
_entity_poly.type
_entity_poly.pdbx_seq_one_letter_code
_entity_poly.pdbx_strand_id
1 'polypeptide(L)'
;MSKALALTAEQHIGLLKLLRVTQQQGQVITYRQVIEQLLLPAPSVRRLALALEQLALADHARGWPLRSALVVSQARPAHPQLGFIQCVEQLGLFQGVIEESSVAAWLDAELARVYSFSYPEV
;
A
#
# COMPACT_ATOMS: atom_id res chain seq x y z
N MET A 1 6.22 -18.05 10.07
CA MET A 1 7.00 -16.79 10.10
C MET A 1 6.05 -15.65 9.79
N SER A 2 5.79 -14.59 10.55
CA SER A 2 6.10 -14.21 11.94
C SER A 2 4.83 -13.55 12.49
N LYS A 3 4.02 -14.30 13.27
CA LYS A 3 2.73 -13.83 13.84
C LYS A 3 2.89 -12.52 14.65
N ALA A 4 4.10 -12.25 15.12
CA ALA A 4 4.49 -11.04 15.84
C ALA A 4 4.41 -9.74 15.02
N LEU A 5 4.46 -9.80 13.68
CA LEU A 5 4.42 -8.60 12.82
C LEU A 5 3.05 -8.34 12.19
N ALA A 6 2.11 -9.29 12.30
CA ALA A 6 0.78 -9.13 11.75
C ALA A 6 0.03 -8.01 12.50
N LEU A 7 -0.77 -7.23 11.75
CA LEU A 7 -1.71 -6.30 12.34
C LEU A 7 -2.84 -7.07 13.03
N THR A 8 -3.38 -6.51 14.11
CA THR A 8 -4.62 -7.01 14.71
C THR A 8 -5.79 -6.80 13.75
N ALA A 9 -6.92 -7.49 13.98
CA ALA A 9 -8.13 -7.28 13.18
C ALA A 9 -8.60 -5.81 13.23
N GLU A 10 -8.50 -5.17 14.39
CA GLU A 10 -8.82 -3.75 14.58
C GLU A 10 -7.89 -2.85 13.77
N GLN A 11 -6.57 -3.07 13.83
CA GLN A 11 -5.59 -2.31 13.05
C GLN A 11 -5.78 -2.52 11.54
N HIS A 12 -6.16 -3.73 11.12
CA HIS A 12 -6.47 -4.02 9.72
C HIS A 12 -7.71 -3.26 9.24
N ILE A 13 -8.80 -3.26 10.01
CA ILE A 13 -10.00 -2.47 9.71
C ILE A 13 -9.66 -0.96 9.69
N GLY A 14 -8.86 -0.50 10.64
CA GLY A 14 -8.39 0.88 10.69
C GLY A 14 -7.60 1.28 9.44
N LEU A 15 -6.70 0.41 8.98
CA LEU A 15 -5.95 0.60 7.73
C LEU A 15 -6.90 0.73 6.53
N LEU A 16 -7.85 -0.18 6.36
CA LEU A 16 -8.80 -0.14 5.24
C LEU A 16 -9.65 1.14 5.25
N LYS A 17 -10.13 1.58 6.42
CA LYS A 17 -10.87 2.84 6.56
C LYS A 17 -10.02 4.05 6.18
N LEU A 18 -8.77 4.08 6.66
CA LEU A 18 -7.83 5.16 6.36
C LEU A 18 -7.52 5.24 4.86
N LEU A 19 -7.28 4.09 4.22
CA LEU A 19 -7.05 4.03 2.78
C LEU A 19 -8.29 4.46 1.99
N ARG A 20 -9.50 4.11 2.43
CA ARG A 20 -10.74 4.56 1.79
C ARG A 20 -10.89 6.08 1.84
N VAL A 21 -10.67 6.70 3.01
CA VAL A 21 -10.72 8.17 3.12
C VAL A 21 -9.67 8.82 2.23
N THR A 22 -8.45 8.30 2.22
CA THR A 22 -7.34 8.78 1.38
C THR A 22 -7.68 8.68 -0.12
N GLN A 23 -8.26 7.56 -0.53
CA GLN A 23 -8.73 7.31 -1.90
C GLN A 23 -9.83 8.29 -2.32
N GLN A 24 -10.84 8.50 -1.47
CA GLN A 24 -11.93 9.45 -1.73
C GLN A 24 -11.46 10.89 -1.88
N GLN A 25 -10.35 11.25 -1.23
CA GLN A 25 -9.71 12.56 -1.34
C GLN A 25 -8.82 12.69 -2.58
N GLY A 26 -8.55 11.59 -3.30
CA GLY A 26 -7.63 11.58 -4.43
C GLY A 26 -6.18 11.86 -4.01
N GLN A 27 -5.80 11.46 -2.80
CA GLN A 27 -4.48 11.73 -2.22
C GLN A 27 -3.68 10.45 -1.99
N VAL A 28 -2.42 10.61 -1.61
CA VAL A 28 -1.57 9.55 -1.07
C VAL A 28 -1.33 9.83 0.41
N ILE A 29 -1.00 8.79 1.17
CA ILE A 29 -0.68 8.88 2.59
C ILE A 29 0.73 8.33 2.85
N THR A 30 1.46 8.95 3.77
CA THR A 30 2.81 8.48 4.08
C THR A 30 2.79 7.31 5.06
N TYR A 31 3.81 6.43 4.99
CA TYR A 31 4.03 5.40 6.02
C TYR A 31 3.97 5.98 7.44
N ARG A 32 4.57 7.15 7.65
CA ARG A 32 4.58 7.83 8.95
C ARG A 32 3.16 8.16 9.43
N GLN A 33 2.35 8.78 8.57
CA GLN A 33 0.96 9.12 8.92
C GLN A 33 0.13 7.88 9.25
N VAL A 34 0.29 6.79 8.49
CA VAL A 34 -0.41 5.52 8.78
C VAL A 34 0.04 4.94 10.12
N ILE A 35 1.34 4.91 10.40
CA ILE A 35 1.90 4.41 11.66
C ILE A 35 1.38 5.23 12.85
N GLU A 36 1.36 6.56 12.74
CA GLU A 36 0.88 7.46 13.78
C GLU A 36 -0.63 7.29 14.02
N GLN A 37 -1.43 7.21 12.96
CA GLN A 37 -2.90 7.07 13.09
C GLN A 37 -3.34 5.71 13.63
N LEU A 38 -2.63 4.63 13.26
CA LEU A 38 -2.94 3.27 13.72
C LEU A 38 -2.20 2.89 15.01
N LEU A 39 -1.41 3.81 15.58
CA LEU A 39 -0.60 3.60 16.78
C LEU A 39 0.24 2.31 16.71
N LEU A 40 0.89 2.07 15.56
CA LEU A 40 1.58 0.81 15.33
C LEU A 40 2.83 0.68 16.24
N PRO A 41 2.97 -0.42 17.00
CA PRO A 41 4.13 -0.63 17.84
C PRO A 41 5.38 -0.94 17.00
N ALA A 42 6.56 -0.70 17.58
CA ALA A 42 7.82 -1.08 16.95
C ALA A 42 7.89 -2.61 16.70
N PRO A 43 8.45 -3.08 15.57
CA PRO A 43 8.98 -2.31 14.44
C PRO A 43 7.85 -1.91 13.47
N SER A 44 7.39 -0.66 13.56
CA SER A 44 6.15 -0.18 12.94
C SER A 44 6.19 -0.19 11.42
N VAL A 45 7.30 0.27 10.82
CA VAL A 45 7.52 0.26 9.37
C VAL A 45 7.44 -1.15 8.81
N ARG A 46 8.09 -2.13 9.45
CA ARG A 46 8.09 -3.53 8.99
C ARG A 46 6.72 -4.19 9.11
N ARG A 47 5.97 -3.87 10.16
CA ARG A 47 4.58 -4.31 10.33
C ARG A 47 3.68 -3.75 9.24
N LEU A 48 3.81 -2.46 8.95
CA LEU A 48 3.02 -1.81 7.90
C LEU A 48 3.38 -2.35 6.51
N ALA A 49 4.67 -2.50 6.19
CA ALA A 49 5.12 -3.07 4.91
C ALA A 49 4.50 -4.45 4.67
N LEU A 50 4.59 -5.36 5.64
CA LEU A 50 3.98 -6.69 5.55
C LEU A 50 2.46 -6.63 5.34
N ALA A 51 1.77 -5.72 6.04
CA ALA A 51 0.33 -5.55 5.88
C ALA A 51 -0.05 -5.04 4.48
N LEU A 52 0.75 -4.16 3.90
CA LEU A 52 0.54 -3.63 2.55
C LEU A 52 0.80 -4.67 1.47
N GLU A 53 1.81 -5.53 1.65
CA GLU A 53 2.08 -6.69 0.79
C GLU A 53 0.90 -7.68 0.84
N GLN A 54 0.39 -7.99 2.03
CA GLN A 54 -0.79 -8.85 2.19
C GLN A 54 -2.05 -8.24 1.56
N LEU A 55 -2.23 -6.92 1.69
CA LEU A 55 -3.32 -6.21 1.04
C LEU A 55 -3.19 -6.22 -0.49
N ALA A 56 -1.98 -6.03 -1.03
CA ALA A 56 -1.73 -6.13 -2.47
C ALA A 56 -2.08 -7.52 -3.00
N LEU A 57 -1.66 -8.58 -2.31
CA LEU A 57 -2.02 -9.96 -2.66
C LEU A 57 -3.55 -10.16 -2.66
N ALA A 58 -4.23 -9.62 -1.65
CA ALA A 58 -5.69 -9.74 -1.52
C ALA A 58 -6.45 -8.97 -2.61
N ASP A 59 -6.00 -7.77 -2.96
CA ASP A 59 -6.56 -6.95 -4.03
C ASP A 59 -6.32 -7.61 -5.39
N HIS A 60 -5.09 -8.04 -5.65
CA HIS A 60 -4.72 -8.73 -6.89
C HIS A 60 -5.52 -10.01 -7.11
N ALA A 61 -5.69 -10.85 -6.08
CA ALA A 61 -6.48 -12.08 -6.16
C ALA A 61 -7.96 -11.84 -6.52
N ARG A 62 -8.47 -10.63 -6.26
CA ARG A 62 -9.83 -10.20 -6.63
C ARG A 62 -9.89 -9.46 -7.97
N GLY A 63 -8.74 -9.23 -8.61
CA GLY A 63 -8.62 -8.41 -9.82
C GLY A 63 -8.80 -6.91 -9.58
N TRP A 64 -8.63 -6.44 -8.33
CA TRP A 64 -8.81 -5.04 -7.96
C TRP A 64 -7.51 -4.24 -8.14
N PRO A 65 -7.60 -2.92 -8.33
CA PRO A 65 -6.44 -2.05 -8.17
C PRO A 65 -5.92 -2.10 -6.72
N LEU A 66 -4.61 -2.02 -6.56
CA LEU A 66 -3.92 -2.21 -5.29
C LEU A 66 -4.10 -0.98 -4.40
N ARG A 67 -4.95 -1.09 -3.37
CA ARG A 67 -5.16 0.00 -2.39
C ARG A 67 -3.88 0.37 -1.65
N SER A 68 -2.97 -0.59 -1.51
CA SER A 68 -1.66 -0.42 -0.91
C SER A 68 -0.75 0.56 -1.66
N ALA A 69 -1.01 0.84 -2.95
CA ALA A 69 -0.29 1.85 -3.73
C ALA A 69 -0.48 3.29 -3.20
N LEU A 70 -1.54 3.53 -2.41
CA LEU A 70 -1.79 4.83 -1.76
C LEU A 70 -0.76 5.17 -0.69
N VAL A 71 0.02 4.19 -0.20
CA VAL A 71 1.00 4.40 0.87
C VAL A 71 2.40 4.61 0.30
N VAL A 72 2.93 5.82 0.46
CA VAL A 72 4.22 6.25 -0.10
C VAL A 72 5.21 6.66 0.98
N SER A 73 6.50 6.68 0.66
CA SER A 73 7.51 7.25 1.54
C SER A 73 7.38 8.78 1.63
N GLN A 74 7.87 9.35 2.74
CA GLN A 74 7.87 10.81 2.95
C GLN A 74 8.96 11.53 2.12
N ALA A 75 9.96 10.78 1.62
CA ALA A 75 11.04 11.33 0.80
C ALA A 75 10.51 11.83 -0.56
N ARG A 76 11.24 12.75 -1.19
CA ARG A 76 10.98 13.12 -2.58
C ARG A 76 12.04 12.47 -3.48
N PRO A 77 11.64 11.77 -4.56
CA PRO A 77 10.25 11.52 -4.95
C PRO A 77 9.57 10.50 -4.02
N ALA A 78 8.25 10.62 -3.87
CA ALA A 78 7.48 9.80 -2.95
C ALA A 78 7.21 8.44 -3.58
N HIS A 79 7.98 7.43 -3.19
CA HIS A 79 7.84 6.06 -3.68
C HIS A 79 7.38 5.09 -2.61
N PRO A 80 6.63 4.03 -2.97
CA PRO A 80 6.46 2.85 -2.13
C PRO A 80 7.82 2.26 -1.74
N GLN A 81 7.88 1.53 -0.62
CA GLN A 81 9.14 0.88 -0.21
C GLN A 81 9.55 -0.22 -1.21
N LEU A 82 10.86 -0.47 -1.31
CA LEU A 82 11.42 -1.48 -2.23
C LEU A 82 10.76 -2.87 -2.07
N GLY A 83 10.50 -3.30 -0.83
CA GLY A 83 9.82 -4.59 -0.58
C GLY A 83 8.41 -4.66 -1.20
N PHE A 84 7.69 -3.54 -1.23
CA PHE A 84 6.40 -3.46 -1.90
C PHE A 84 6.54 -3.57 -3.41
N ILE A 85 7.50 -2.86 -4.01
CA ILE A 85 7.73 -2.94 -5.47
C ILE A 85 8.14 -4.36 -5.89
N GLN A 86 8.98 -5.04 -5.11
CA GLN A 86 9.32 -6.45 -5.32
C GLN A 86 8.08 -7.35 -5.22
N CYS A 87 7.16 -7.09 -4.29
CA CYS A 87 5.89 -7.81 -4.20
C CYS A 87 5.02 -7.60 -5.45
N VAL A 88 4.94 -6.37 -5.97
CA VAL A 88 4.21 -6.05 -7.20
C VAL A 88 4.82 -6.74 -8.43
N GLU A 89 6.15 -6.79 -8.53
CA GLU A 89 6.86 -7.52 -9.58
C GLU A 89 6.54 -9.02 -9.51
N GLN A 90 6.56 -9.62 -8.32
CA GLN A 90 6.18 -11.03 -8.11
C GLN A 90 4.73 -11.34 -8.48
N LEU A 91 3.83 -10.34 -8.37
CA LEU A 91 2.44 -10.43 -8.82
C LEU A 91 2.28 -10.28 -10.34
N GLY A 92 3.37 -10.01 -11.07
CA GLY A 92 3.35 -9.77 -12.52
C GLY A 92 2.73 -8.43 -12.92
N LEU A 93 2.54 -7.51 -11.96
CA LEU A 93 1.94 -6.19 -12.18
C LEU A 93 2.96 -5.10 -12.51
N PHE A 94 4.24 -5.37 -12.26
CA PHE A 94 5.36 -4.54 -12.67
C PHE A 94 6.31 -5.36 -13.54
N GLN A 95 6.71 -4.81 -14.68
CA GLN A 95 7.65 -5.42 -15.61
C GLN A 95 8.72 -4.39 -15.96
N GLY A 96 9.99 -4.80 -15.89
CA GLY A 96 11.13 -3.95 -16.25
C GLY A 96 12.10 -3.73 -15.09
N VAL A 97 13.00 -2.76 -15.27
CA VAL A 97 14.00 -2.42 -14.26
C VAL A 97 13.34 -1.62 -13.14
N ILE A 98 13.61 -1.98 -11.88
CA ILE A 98 13.19 -1.20 -10.71
C ILE A 98 14.08 0.06 -10.63
N GLU A 99 13.76 1.04 -11.45
CA GLU A 99 14.34 2.38 -11.43
C GLU A 99 13.26 3.43 -11.14
N GLU A 100 13.68 4.61 -10.69
CA GLU A 100 12.80 5.66 -10.17
C GLU A 100 11.68 6.06 -11.14
N SER A 101 12.02 6.31 -12.42
CA SER A 101 11.09 6.69 -13.48
C SER A 101 10.06 5.60 -13.77
N SER A 102 10.49 4.35 -13.84
CA SER A 102 9.63 3.19 -14.10
C SER A 102 8.67 2.96 -12.94
N VAL A 103 9.14 3.09 -11.69
CA VAL A 103 8.30 2.99 -10.49
C VAL A 103 7.30 4.15 -10.42
N ALA A 104 7.72 5.37 -10.75
CA ALA A 104 6.82 6.54 -10.78
C ALA A 104 5.69 6.36 -11.81
N ALA A 105 6.03 5.97 -13.04
CA ALA A 105 5.05 5.78 -14.11
C ALA A 105 4.05 4.67 -13.77
N TRP A 106 4.52 3.55 -13.20
CA TRP A 106 3.65 2.49 -12.72
C TRP A 106 2.73 2.98 -11.58
N LEU A 107 3.30 3.69 -10.60
CA LEU A 107 2.54 4.21 -9.46
C LEU A 107 1.43 5.17 -9.92
N ASP A 108 1.73 6.09 -10.83
CA ASP A 108 0.75 7.04 -11.36
C ASP A 108 -0.40 6.32 -12.07
N ALA A 109 -0.09 5.30 -12.88
CA ALA A 109 -1.10 4.48 -13.55
C ALA A 109 -1.96 3.70 -12.54
N GLU A 110 -1.35 3.12 -11.52
CA GLU A 110 -2.07 2.36 -10.49
C GLU A 110 -2.94 3.26 -9.62
N LEU A 111 -2.45 4.44 -9.23
CA LEU A 111 -3.22 5.44 -8.47
C LEU A 111 -4.44 5.90 -9.26
N ALA A 112 -4.32 6.16 -10.57
CA ALA A 112 -5.47 6.50 -11.40
C ALA A 112 -6.56 5.42 -11.35
N ARG A 113 -6.18 4.14 -11.40
CA ARG A 113 -7.11 3.02 -11.24
C ARG A 113 -7.74 3.01 -9.84
N VAL A 114 -6.94 3.14 -8.79
CA VAL A 114 -7.40 3.16 -7.38
C VAL A 114 -8.40 4.29 -7.13
N TYR A 115 -8.14 5.49 -7.64
CA TYR A 115 -9.05 6.63 -7.47
C TYR A 115 -10.38 6.44 -8.19
N SER A 116 -10.40 5.75 -9.33
CA SER A 116 -11.63 5.48 -10.09
C SER A 116 -12.44 4.28 -9.58
N PHE A 117 -11.84 3.41 -8.76
CA PHE A 117 -12.43 2.13 -8.39
C PHE A 117 -13.35 2.23 -7.17
N SER A 118 -14.49 1.53 -7.21
CA SER A 118 -15.42 1.43 -6.08
C SER A 118 -15.21 0.08 -5.36
N TYR A 119 -14.50 0.11 -4.24
CA TYR A 119 -14.25 -1.09 -3.45
C TYR A 119 -15.50 -1.49 -2.65
N PRO A 120 -16.01 -2.73 -2.79
CA PRO A 120 -17.24 -3.17 -2.13
C PRO A 120 -17.07 -3.46 -0.62
N GLU A 121 -15.83 -3.48 -0.12
CA GLU A 121 -15.47 -4.07 1.20
C GLU A 121 -15.37 -3.09 2.38
N VAL A 122 -15.96 -1.89 2.34
CA VAL A 122 -15.97 -1.00 3.53
C VAL A 122 -17.25 -0.21 3.67
#